data_AF-A0A6L3A272-F1
#
_entry.id   AF-A0A6L3A272-F1
#
_cell.length_a   1.000
_cell.length_b   1.000
_cell.length_c   1.000
_cell.angle_alpha   90.00
_cell.angle_beta   90.00
_cell.angle_gamma   90.00
#
_symmetry.space_group_name_H-M   'P 1'
#
loop_
_entity.id
_entity.type
_entity.pdbx_description
1 polymer ?
#
loop_
_entity_poly.entity_id
_entity_poly.type
_entity_poly.pdbx_seq_one_letter_code
_entity_poly.pdbx_strand_id
1 'polypeptide(L)' 'MSLKAFHVFFIILSTMMSAGCGLWAAREYATTKEAWLLGFAGVCTAATLACLGYGAWFIRSKKHLSYI' A
#
# COMPACT_ATOMS: atom_id res chain seq x y z
N MET A 1 -1.58 23.50 5.15
CA MET A 1 -1.24 22.54 4.08
C MET A 1 -2.52 21.92 3.54
N SER A 2 -2.64 21.78 2.21
CA SER A 2 -3.86 21.22 1.58
C SER A 2 -4.14 19.83 2.13
N LEU A 3 -5.31 19.62 2.74
CA LEU A 3 -5.77 18.36 3.37
C LEU A 3 -5.49 17.12 2.48
N LYS A 4 -5.53 17.32 1.17
CA LYS A 4 -5.30 16.31 0.13
C LYS A 4 -3.84 15.88 0.00
N ALA A 5 -2.87 16.77 0.25
CA ALA A 5 -1.44 16.45 0.17
C ALA A 5 -0.98 15.57 1.35
N PHE A 6 -1.49 15.87 2.56
CA PHE A 6 -1.25 15.04 3.74
C PHE A 6 -1.78 13.62 3.56
N HIS A 7 -2.99 13.48 3.00
CA HIS A 7 -3.61 12.18 2.75
C HIS A 7 -2.79 11.29 1.81
N VAL A 8 -2.21 11.86 0.74
CA VAL A 8 -1.38 11.11 -0.21
C VAL A 8 -0.07 10.68 0.43
N PHE A 9 0.54 11.57 1.23
CA PHE A 9 1.77 11.25 1.94
C PHE A 9 1.54 10.11 2.95
N PHE A 10 0.40 10.15 3.65
CA PHE A 10 -0.02 9.08 4.55
C PHE A 10 -0.22 7.75 3.82
N ILE A 11 -0.85 7.77 2.64
CA ILE A 11 -1.01 6.57 1.81
C ILE A 11 0.36 6.01 1.43
N ILE A 12 1.29 6.81 0.91
CA ILE A 12 2.63 6.34 0.51
C ILE A 12 3.37 5.69 1.68
N LEU A 13 3.34 6.33 2.86
CA LEU A 13 3.93 5.76 4.09
C LEU A 13 3.26 4.44 4.46
N SER A 14 1.93 4.36 4.39
CA SER A 14 1.17 3.13 4.68
C SER A 14 1.49 2.03 3.67
N THR A 15 1.66 2.34 2.39
CA THR A 15 2.08 1.39 1.35
C THR A 15 3.48 0.86 1.61
N MET A 16 4.43 1.72 1.98
CA MET A 16 5.81 1.30 2.31
C MET A 16 5.83 0.39 3.55
N MET A 17 5.06 0.74 4.58
CA MET A 17 4.92 -0.10 5.78
C MET A 17 4.27 -1.45 5.45
N SER A 18 3.20 -1.47 4.66
CA SER A 18 2.49 -2.70 4.29
C SER A 18 3.32 -3.60 3.39
N ALA A 19 4.10 -3.03 2.47
CA ALA A 19 5.07 -3.77 1.65
C ALA A 19 6.21 -4.36 2.50
N GLY A 20 6.73 -3.59 3.47
CA GLY A 20 7.72 -4.08 4.42
C GLY A 20 7.19 -5.23 5.29
N CYS A 21 5.98 -5.09 5.84
CA CYS A 21 5.30 -6.16 6.58
C CYS A 21 5.02 -7.39 5.71
N GLY A 22 4.59 -7.21 4.45
CA GLY A 22 4.34 -8.31 3.53
C GLY A 22 5.62 -9.10 3.21
N LEU A 23 6.74 -8.40 2.97
CA LEU A 23 8.03 -9.05 2.72
C LEU A 23 8.56 -9.77 3.96
N TRP A 24 8.38 -9.18 5.14
CA TRP A 24 8.75 -9.81 6.41
C TRP A 24 7.89 -11.06 6.68
N ALA A 25 6.56 -10.96 6.52
CA ALA A 25 5.65 -12.10 6.68
C ALA A 25 5.93 -13.23 5.67
N ALA A 26 6.27 -12.89 4.42
CA ALA A 26 6.65 -13.87 3.41
C ALA A 26 7.97 -14.59 3.74
N ARG A 27 8.95 -13.86 4.29
CA ARG A 27 10.20 -14.43 4.78
C ARG A 27 9.97 -15.33 5.98
N GLU A 28 9.16 -14.88 6.93
CA GLU A 28 8.84 -15.65 8.13
C GLU A 28 8.06 -16.92 7.79
N TYR A 29 7.12 -16.85 6.84
CA TYR A 29 6.42 -18.04 6.35
C TYR A 29 7.36 -19.10 5.76
N ALA A 30 8.44 -18.68 5.09
CA ALA A 30 9.43 -19.61 4.55
C ALA A 30 10.19 -20.37 5.65
N THR A 31 10.34 -19.79 6.84
CA THR A 31 11.00 -20.39 8.00
C THR A 31 10.05 -21.21 8.87
N THR A 32 8.85 -20.71 9.18
CA THR A 32 7.93 -21.38 10.13
C THR A 32 6.84 -22.23 9.47
N LYS A 33 6.52 -22.01 8.19
CA LYS A 33 5.41 -22.68 7.46
C LYS A 33 4.04 -22.58 8.13
N GLU A 34 3.84 -21.60 9.01
CA GLU A 34 2.58 -21.45 9.72
C GLU A 34 1.48 -20.89 8.81
N ALA A 35 0.32 -21.54 8.77
CA ALA A 35 -0.78 -21.16 7.88
C ALA A 35 -1.36 -19.75 8.14
N TRP A 36 -1.20 -19.21 9.37
CA TRP A 36 -1.69 -17.87 9.70
C TRP A 36 -0.88 -16.77 9.01
N LEU A 37 0.41 -17.01 8.73
CA LEU A 37 1.29 -16.07 8.02
C LEU A 37 0.86 -15.88 6.56
N LEU A 38 0.27 -16.90 5.90
CA LEU A 38 -0.30 -16.78 4.56
C LEU A 38 -1.50 -15.81 4.54
N GLY A 39 -2.38 -15.92 5.52
CA GLY A 39 -3.52 -14.99 5.66
C GLY A 39 -3.05 -13.57 5.89
N PHE A 40 -2.05 -13.39 6.75
CA PHE A 40 -1.47 -12.08 7.07
C PHE A 40 -0.74 -11.45 5.88
N ALA A 41 0.04 -12.26 5.15
CA ALA A 41 0.68 -11.84 3.90
C ALA A 41 -0.35 -11.46 2.85
N GLY A 42 -1.43 -12.24 2.69
CA GLY A 42 -2.53 -11.94 1.78
C GLY A 42 -3.18 -10.58 2.06
N VAL A 43 -3.51 -10.31 3.33
CA VAL A 43 -4.10 -9.02 3.74
C VAL A 43 -3.13 -7.86 3.51
N CYS A 44 -1.85 -8.00 3.85
CA CYS A 44 -0.84 -6.96 3.57
C CYS A 44 -0.67 -6.71 2.06
N THR A 45 -0.73 -7.76 1.25
CA THR A 45 -0.60 -7.63 -0.21
C THR A 45 -1.83 -6.92 -0.80
N ALA A 46 -3.03 -7.28 -0.34
CA ALA A 46 -4.27 -6.62 -0.74
C ALA A 46 -4.30 -5.15 -0.31
N ALA A 47 -3.86 -4.82 0.91
CA ALA A 47 -3.75 -3.46 1.40
C ALA A 47 -2.74 -2.63 0.59
N THR A 48 -1.61 -3.24 0.20
CA THR A 48 -0.60 -2.64 -0.69
C THR A 48 -1.18 -2.32 -2.06
N LEU A 49 -1.90 -3.28 -2.67
CA LEU A 49 -2.59 -3.09 -3.96
C LEU A 49 -3.66 -2.00 -3.90
N ALA A 50 -4.47 -1.97 -2.83
CA ALA A 50 -5.48 -0.94 -2.62
C ALA A 50 -4.85 0.46 -2.49
N CYS A 51 -3.75 0.58 -1.75
CA CYS A 51 -3.00 1.84 -1.63
C CYS A 51 -2.38 2.28 -2.96
N LEU A 52 -1.79 1.36 -3.74
CA LEU A 52 -1.25 1.65 -5.08
C LEU A 52 -2.36 2.10 -6.05
N GLY A 53 -3.50 1.41 -6.06
CA GLY A 53 -4.66 1.78 -6.89
C GLY A 53 -5.20 3.16 -6.55
N TYR A 54 -5.32 3.47 -5.25
CA TYR A 54 -5.79 4.78 -4.79
C TYR A 54 -4.78 5.90 -5.10
N GLY A 55 -3.48 5.64 -4.95
CA GLY A 55 -2.42 6.57 -5.33
C GLY A 55 -2.41 6.85 -6.84
N ALA A 56 -2.57 5.82 -7.67
CA ALA A 56 -2.67 5.97 -9.12
C ALA A 56 -3.93 6.75 -9.53
N TRP A 57 -5.08 6.47 -8.92
CA TRP A 57 -6.32 7.20 -9.14
C TRP A 57 -6.17 8.68 -8.76
N PHE A 58 -5.50 8.98 -7.65
CA PHE A 58 -5.27 10.35 -7.20
C PHE A 58 -4.37 11.14 -8.15
N ILE A 59 -3.28 10.54 -8.65
CA ILE A 59 -2.42 11.18 -9.66
C ILE A 59 -3.21 11.39 -10.95
N ARG A 60 -3.99 10.41 -11.38
CA ARG A 60 -4.85 10.50 -12.58
C ARG A 60 -5.89 11.62 -12.44
N SER A 61 -6.48 11.78 -11.26
CA SER A 61 -7.44 12.83 -10.94
C SER A 61 -6.83 14.23 -10.96
N LYS A 62 -5.52 14.39 -10.74
CA LYS A 62 -4.83 15.68 -10.86
C LYS A 62 -4.29 15.98 -12.25
N LYS A 63 -3.96 14.97 -13.05
CA LYS A 63 -3.49 15.18 -14.43
C LYS A 63 -4.55 15.82 -15.34
N HIS A 64 -5.84 15.64 -15.02
CA HIS A 64 -6.93 16.29 -15.76
C HIS A 64 -7.13 17.78 -15.42
N LEU A 65 -6.43 18.30 -14.39
CA LEU A 65 -6.55 19.69 -13.94
C LEU A 65 -5.35 20.56 -14.37
N SER A 66 -4.39 20.02 -15.10
CA SER A 66 -3.25 20.77 -15.67
C SER A 66 -3.39 20.92 -17.20
N TYR A 67 -4.63 21.14 -17.67
CA TYR A 67 -4.92 21.47 -19.07
C TYR A 67 -5.91 22.65 -19.19
N ILE A 68 -5.95 23.57 -18.21
CA ILE A 68 -6.57 24.90 -18.41
C ILE A 68 -5.83 25.92 -17.57
#